data_AF-C6B454-F1
#
_entry.id   AF-C6B454-F1
#
_cell.length_a   1.000
_cell.length_b   1.000
_cell.length_c   1.000
_cell.angle_alpha   90.00
_cell.angle_beta   90.00
_cell.angle_gamma   90.00
#
_symmetry.space_group_name_H-M   'P 1'
#
loop_
_entity.id
_entity.type
_entity.pdbx_description
1 polymer ?
#
loop_
_entity_poly.entity_id
_entity_poly.type
_entity_poly.pdbx_seq_one_letter_code
_entity_poly.pdbx_strand_id
1 'polypeptide(L)' 'MATATLSTKFQISIPKEVREQQHWSAGQEFVFIPKGKGVLLMPVPTLADLRGLAEGADNKNYRDRNDRF' A
#
# COMPACT_ATOMS: atom_id res chain seq x y z
N MET A 1 -13.17 16.82 1.42
CA MET A 1 -11.86 16.86 0.74
C MET A 1 -10.83 17.03 1.83
N ALA A 2 -10.07 15.98 2.13
CA ALA A 2 -9.08 16.02 3.20
C ALA A 2 -7.77 16.61 2.67
N THR A 3 -7.25 17.66 3.31
CA THR A 3 -5.96 18.26 2.99
C THR A 3 -5.09 18.31 4.24
N ALA A 4 -3.78 18.19 4.08
CA ALA A 4 -2.82 18.30 5.17
C ALA A 4 -1.65 19.18 4.74
N THR A 5 -1.08 19.92 5.68
CA THR A 5 0.09 20.77 5.45
C THR A 5 1.35 20.02 5.82
N LEU A 6 2.37 20.09 4.97
CA LEU A 6 3.71 19.62 5.29
C LEU A 6 4.30 20.54 6.35
N SER A 7 4.55 20.01 7.54
CA SER A 7 5.18 20.77 8.62
C SER A 7 6.64 21.07 8.32
N THR A 8 7.23 22.00 9.08
CA THR A 8 8.67 22.34 9.00
C THR A 8 9.61 21.18 9.31
N LYS A 9 9.10 20.14 10.00
CA LYS A 9 9.81 18.88 10.25
C LYS A 9 9.60 17.84 9.15
N PHE A 10 9.02 18.25 8.01
CA PHE A 10 8.69 17.38 6.88
C PHE A 10 7.72 16.24 7.24
N GLN A 11 6.85 16.47 8.22
CA GLN A 11 5.78 15.52 8.60
C GLN A 11 4.44 15.97 8.05
N ILE A 12 3.67 15.03 7.50
CA ILE A 12 2.27 15.20 7.10
C ILE A 12 1.40 14.47 8.13
N SER A 13 0.59 15.20 8.88
CA SER A 13 -0.42 14.58 9.74
C SER A 13 -1.55 14.03 8.87
N ILE A 14 -1.80 12.73 8.94
CA ILE A 14 -2.88 12.11 8.17
C ILE A 14 -4.24 12.49 8.79
N PRO A 15 -5.14 13.16 8.03
CA PRO A 15 -6.46 13.56 8.54
C PRO A 15 -7.25 12.37 9.09
N LYS A 16 -8.07 12.63 10.13
CA LYS A 16 -8.86 11.59 10.81
C LYS A 16 -9.76 10.83 9.84
N GLU A 17 -10.45 11.56 8.98
CA GLU A 17 -11.33 11.02 7.93
C GLU A 17 -10.62 10.03 6.99
N VAL A 18 -9.35 10.29 6.63
CA VAL A 18 -8.56 9.36 5.80
C VAL A 18 -8.18 8.09 6.58
N ARG A 19 -7.74 8.24 7.83
CA ARG A 19 -7.36 7.10 8.68
C ARG A 19 -8.54 6.16 8.92
N GLU A 20 -9.73 6.70 9.16
CA GLU A 20 -10.94 5.92 9.40
C GLU A 20 -11.42 5.20 8.13
N GLN A 21 -11.46 5.89 6.98
CA GLN A 21 -11.87 5.29 5.71
C GLN A 21 -10.94 4.18 5.23
N GLN A 22 -9.64 4.30 5.51
CA GLN A 22 -8.63 3.32 5.09
C GLN A 22 -8.29 2.29 6.18
N HIS A 23 -8.96 2.37 7.35
CA HIS A 23 -8.69 1.53 8.52
C HIS A 23 -7.21 1.53 8.95
N TRP A 24 -6.55 2.68 8.84
CA TRP A 24 -5.14 2.81 9.19
C TRP A 24 -4.94 2.97 10.70
N SER A 25 -3.97 2.22 11.21
CA SER A 25 -3.60 2.22 12.62
C SER A 25 -2.29 2.95 12.88
N ALA A 26 -2.10 3.45 14.11
CA ALA A 26 -0.83 4.05 14.50
C ALA A 26 0.29 2.99 14.49
N GLY A 27 1.49 3.38 14.07
CA GLY A 27 2.65 2.49 13.97
C GLY A 27 2.71 1.66 12.68
N GLN A 28 1.71 1.76 11.81
CA GLN A 28 1.71 1.10 10.50
C GLN A 28 2.74 1.74 9.56
N GLU A 29 3.46 0.90 8.81
CA GLU A 29 4.46 1.35 7.84
C GLU A 29 3.80 1.69 6.49
N PHE A 30 4.33 2.71 5.83
CA PHE A 30 3.84 3.19 4.53
C PHE A 30 4.97 3.33 3.52
N VAL A 31 4.70 2.90 2.30
CA VAL A 31 5.57 3.14 1.16
C VAL A 31 5.09 4.37 0.38
N PHE A 32 6.05 5.16 -0.09
CA PHE A 32 5.83 6.23 -1.05
C PHE A 32 6.15 5.71 -2.46
N ILE A 33 5.13 5.57 -3.30
CA ILE A 33 5.29 5.12 -4.68
C ILE A 33 5.15 6.35 -5.60
N PRO A 34 6.19 6.74 -6.34
CA PRO A 34 6.11 7.86 -7.29
C PRO A 34 4.99 7.63 -8.32
N LYS A 35 4.12 8.64 -8.52
CA LYS A 35 3.06 8.61 -9.53
C LYS A 35 2.84 10.00 -10.12
N GLY A 36 3.38 10.22 -11.31
CA GLY A 36 3.32 11.51 -12.01
C GLY A 36 4.00 12.62 -11.20
N LYS A 37 3.28 13.70 -10.92
CA LYS A 37 3.78 14.82 -10.09
C LYS A 37 3.63 14.58 -8.58
N GLY A 38 3.07 13.44 -8.17
CA GLY A 38 2.78 13.13 -6.78
C GLY A 38 3.30 11.75 -6.38
N VAL A 39 2.79 11.29 -5.25
CA VAL A 39 3.10 9.99 -4.66
C VAL A 39 1.80 9.29 -4.27
N LEU A 40 1.76 7.97 -4.44
CA LEU A 40 0.78 7.13 -3.77
C LEU A 40 1.36 6.70 -2.42
N LEU A 41 0.54 6.83 -1.38
CA LEU A 41 0.82 6.27 -0.07
C LEU A 41 0.08 4.95 0.05
N MET A 42 0.78 3.88 0.39
CA MET A 42 0.18 2.55 0.56
C MET A 42 0.75 1.88 1.81
N PRO A 43 -0.06 1.18 2.62
CA PRO A 43 0.46 0.35 3.70
C PRO A 43 1.41 -0.72 3.17
N VAL A 44 2.50 -0.96 3.89
CA VAL A 44 3.35 -2.12 3.65
C VAL A 44 2.72 -3.31 4.38
N PRO A 45 2.22 -4.34 3.68
CA PRO A 45 1.65 -5.50 4.33
C PRO A 45 2.74 -6.33 5.00
N THR A 46 2.43 -6.87 6.17
CA THR A 46 3.25 -7.89 6.82
C THR A 46 3.01 -9.26 6.18
N LEU A 47 3.90 -10.23 6.42
CA LEU A 47 3.67 -11.61 5.98
C LEU A 47 2.37 -12.21 6.54
N ALA A 48 1.95 -11.78 7.73
CA ALA A 48 0.70 -12.23 8.34
C ALA A 48 -0.51 -11.68 7.57
N ASP A 49 -0.47 -10.43 7.12
CA ASP A 49 -1.54 -9.80 6.34
C ASP A 49 -1.74 -10.45 4.97
N LEU A 50 -0.69 -11.05 4.42
CA LEU A 50 -0.71 -11.74 3.13
C LEU A 50 -1.25 -13.18 3.22
N ARG A 51 -1.41 -13.73 4.42
CA ARG A 51 -1.87 -15.12 4.59
C ARG A 51 -3.30 -15.26 4.04
N GLY A 52 -3.50 -16.22 3.14
CA GLY A 52 -4.80 -16.48 2.53
C GLY A 52 -5.11 -15.63 1.30
N LEU A 53 -4.23 -14.69 0.92
CA LEU A 53 -4.43 -13.83 -0.25
C LEU A 53 -4.68 -14.60 -1.56
N ALA A 54 -4.06 -15.78 -1.69
CA ALA A 54 -4.17 -16.65 -2.86
C ALA A 54 -5.04 -17.90 -2.61
N GLU A 55 -5.87 -17.91 -1.56
CA GLU A 55 -6.76 -19.03 -1.29
C GLU A 55 -7.73 -19.24 -2.46
N GLY A 56 -7.79 -20.47 -2.97
CA GLY A 56 -8.62 -20.82 -4.13
C GLY A 56 -8.09 -20.38 -5.50
N ALA A 57 -6.89 -19.79 -5.57
CA ALA A 57 -6.27 -19.47 -6.85
C ALA A 57 -5.98 -20.75 -7.68
N ASP A 58 -6.29 -20.72 -8.98
CA ASP A 58 -5.93 -21.80 -9.90
C ASP A 58 -4.40 -21.90 -10.02
N ASN A 59 -3.87 -23.07 -9.68
CA ASN A 59 -2.44 -23.35 -9.72
C ASN A 59 -1.99 -23.96 -11.05
N LYS A 60 -2.88 -24.10 -12.03
CA LYS A 60 -2.59 -24.63 -13.37
C LYS A 60 -2.24 -23.51 -14.34
N ASN A 61 -1.49 -23.85 -15.39
CA ASN A 61 -1.11 -22.95 -16.48
C ASN A 61 -0.46 -21.63 -16.03
N TYR A 62 0.25 -21.64 -14.90
CA TYR A 62 1.00 -20.47 -14.48
C TYR A 62 2.14 -20.19 -15.46
N ARG A 63 2.47 -18.90 -15.63
CA ARG A 63 3.54 -18.47 -16.54
C ARG A 63 4.91 -18.85 -15.97
N ASP A 64 5.59 -19.82 -16.58
CA ASP A 64 6.92 -20.29 -16.19
C ASP A 64 8.08 -19.57 -16.90
N ARG A 65 7.77 -18.76 -17.94
CA ARG A 65 8.73 -18.00 -18.77
C ARG A 65 9.77 -18.89 -19.48
N ASN A 66 9.46 -20.17 -19.70
CA ASN A 66 10.33 -21.10 -20.42
C ASN A 66 10.28 -20.93 -21.96
N ASP A 67 9.48 -19.98 -22.44
CA ASP A 67 9.10 -19.77 -23.85
C ASP A 67 9.91 -18.67 -24.58
N ARG A 68 11.05 -18.23 -24.03
CA ARG A 68 11.82 -17.07 -24.54
C ARG A 68 13.21 -17.43 -25.10
N PHE A 69 13.35 -18.59 -25.74
CA PHE A 69 14.60 -19.02 -26.39
C PHE A 69 14.48 -18.97 -27.91
#